data_AF-A0A484MCE5-F1
#
_entry.id   AF-A0A484MCE5-F1
#
_cell.length_a   1.000
_cell.length_b   1.000
_cell.length_c   1.000
_cell.angle_alpha   90.00
_cell.angle_beta   90.00
_cell.angle_gamma   90.00
#
_symmetry.space_group_name_H-M   'P 1'
#
loop_
_entity.id
_entity.type
_entity.pdbx_description
1 polymer ?
#
loop_
_entity_poly.entity_id
_entity_poly.type
_entity_poly.pdbx_seq_one_letter_code
_entity_poly.pdbx_strand_id
1 'polypeptide(L)'
;VAEELRGSVFKETGLTCSAGVAPNRLLAKVCSDINKPNGQFVLPSDRAAIMTFISTLPIRKIGGIGKVTENILKEIFGIRTCEDMLQKSNLLFALFSRSSA
;
A
#
# COMPACT_ATOMS: atom_id res chain seq x y z
N VAL A 1 -4.51 -17.39 12.29
CA VAL A 1 -5.18 -16.09 12.58
C VAL A 1 -5.87 -15.47 11.36
N ALA A 2 -5.17 -14.95 10.34
CA ALA A 2 -5.86 -14.26 9.22
C ALA A 2 -6.83 -15.16 8.44
N GLU A 3 -6.45 -16.40 8.17
CA GLU A 3 -7.30 -17.40 7.50
C GLU A 3 -8.51 -17.78 8.35
N GLU A 4 -8.29 -17.98 9.65
CA GLU A 4 -9.34 -18.28 10.62
C GLU A 4 -10.39 -17.18 10.68
N LEU A 5 -9.98 -15.91 10.76
CA LEU A 5 -10.89 -14.76 10.73
C LEU A 5 -11.74 -14.73 9.45
N ARG A 6 -11.12 -14.97 8.29
CA ARG A 6 -11.85 -15.03 7.01
C ARG A 6 -12.84 -16.20 6.99
N GLY A 7 -12.45 -17.34 7.56
CA GLY A 7 -13.32 -18.50 7.73
C GLY A 7 -14.52 -18.21 8.64
N SER A 8 -14.32 -17.51 9.76
CA SER A 8 -15.40 -17.10 10.67
C SER A 8 -16.38 -16.14 9.99
N VAL A 9 -15.88 -15.12 9.26
CA VAL A 9 -16.74 -14.21 8.49
C VAL A 9 -17.60 -14.97 7.49
N PHE A 10 -17.02 -15.93 6.77
CA PHE A 10 -17.79 -16.75 5.82
C PHE A 10 -18.84 -17.63 6.51
N LYS A 11 -18.49 -18.26 7.63
CA LYS A 11 -19.42 -19.09 8.42
C LYS A 11 -20.61 -18.29 8.96
N GLU A 12 -20.38 -17.05 9.43
CA GLU A 12 -21.41 -16.22 10.05
C GLU A 12 -22.28 -15.47 9.03
N THR A 13 -21.70 -15.06 7.89
CA THR A 13 -22.38 -14.13 6.97
C THR A 13 -22.65 -14.72 5.58
N GLY A 14 -22.01 -15.85 5.23
CA GLY A 14 -21.99 -16.37 3.86
C GLY A 14 -21.16 -15.52 2.88
N LEU A 15 -20.52 -14.45 3.33
CA LEU A 15 -19.72 -13.55 2.51
C LEU A 15 -18.22 -13.85 2.66
N THR A 16 -17.48 -13.71 1.56
CA THR A 16 -16.01 -13.84 1.60
C THR A 16 -15.35 -12.49 1.85
N CYS A 17 -14.19 -12.51 2.50
CA CYS A 17 -13.35 -11.33 2.68
C CYS A 17 -11.89 -11.64 2.36
N SER A 18 -11.12 -10.58 2.07
CA SER A 18 -9.67 -10.65 1.83
C SER A 18 -8.91 -9.92 2.94
N ALA A 19 -7.70 -10.39 3.24
CA ALA A 19 -6.90 -9.87 4.35
C ALA A 19 -5.46 -9.55 3.93
N GLY A 20 -4.90 -8.51 4.52
CA GLY A 20 -3.48 -8.16 4.37
C GLY A 20 -2.81 -8.16 5.74
N VAL A 21 -1.66 -8.81 5.84
CA VAL A 21 -0.85 -8.85 7.08
C VAL A 21 0.48 -8.21 6.77
N ALA A 22 0.85 -7.18 7.53
CA ALA A 22 2.10 -6.44 7.33
C ALA A 22 2.51 -5.73 8.63
N PRO A 23 3.74 -5.19 8.71
CA PRO A 23 4.29 -4.55 9.91
C PRO A 23 3.63 -3.22 10.30
N ASN A 24 2.87 -2.61 9.38
CA ASN A 24 2.13 -1.38 9.66
C ASN A 24 0.82 -1.33 8.87
N ARG A 25 -0.09 -0.44 9.31
CA ARG A 25 -1.43 -0.29 8.75
C ARG A 25 -1.45 0.08 7.27
N LEU A 26 -0.52 0.93 6.82
CA LEU A 26 -0.45 1.38 5.43
C LEU A 26 -0.12 0.21 4.50
N LEU A 27 0.92 -0.56 4.83
CA LEU A 27 1.31 -1.76 4.08
C LEU A 27 0.23 -2.85 4.17
N ALA A 28 -0.38 -3.06 5.33
CA ALA A 28 -1.44 -4.07 5.50
C ALA A 28 -2.64 -3.76 4.59
N LYS A 29 -3.00 -2.48 4.44
CA LYS A 29 -4.07 -2.05 3.52
C LYS A 29 -3.72 -2.28 2.06
N VAL A 30 -2.46 -2.14 1.66
CA VAL A 30 -2.02 -2.48 0.31
C VAL A 30 -2.10 -3.99 0.11
N CYS A 31 -1.57 -4.77 1.05
CA CYS A 31 -1.55 -6.23 1.02
C CYS A 31 -2.96 -6.84 0.89
N SER A 32 -3.96 -6.25 1.55
CA SER A 32 -5.34 -6.76 1.52
C SER A 32 -5.97 -6.76 0.12
N ASP A 33 -5.42 -5.99 -0.82
CA ASP A 33 -5.94 -5.86 -2.18
C ASP A 33 -5.24 -6.78 -3.19
N ILE A 34 -4.09 -7.40 -2.84
CA ILE A 34 -3.25 -8.13 -3.80
C ILE A 34 -3.91 -9.44 -4.24
N ASN A 35 -4.34 -10.25 -3.28
CA ASN A 35 -4.94 -11.57 -3.53
C ASN A 35 -6.47 -11.51 -3.48
N LYS A 36 -7.08 -10.39 -3.90
CA LYS A 36 -8.52 -10.33 -4.07
C LYS A 36 -8.97 -11.10 -5.32
N PRO A 37 -10.17 -11.72 -5.32
CA PRO A 37 -11.10 -11.87 -4.20
C PRO A 37 -10.75 -13.07 -3.28
N ASN A 38 -11.33 -13.11 -2.07
CA ASN A 38 -11.20 -14.19 -1.08
C ASN A 38 -9.77 -14.77 -0.92
N GLY A 39 -8.76 -13.92 -0.82
CA GLY A 39 -7.39 -14.33 -0.52
C GLY A 39 -6.76 -13.50 0.59
N GLN A 40 -5.55 -13.87 0.95
CA GLN A 40 -4.74 -13.08 1.88
C GLN A 40 -3.31 -12.95 1.39
N PHE A 41 -2.66 -11.85 1.75
CA PHE A 41 -1.25 -11.63 1.48
C PHE A 41 -0.52 -11.26 2.77
N VAL A 42 0.64 -11.87 2.99
CA VAL A 42 1.48 -11.63 4.16
C VAL A 42 2.79 -11.03 3.68
N LEU A 43 3.07 -9.80 4.09
CA LEU A 43 4.36 -9.15 3.91
C LEU A 43 5.21 -9.44 5.15
N PRO A 44 6.36 -10.13 5.03
CA PRO A 44 7.25 -10.37 6.16
C PRO A 44 7.74 -9.06 6.80
N SER A 45 7.95 -9.08 8.12
CA SER A 45 8.48 -7.94 8.88
C SER A 45 9.98 -7.72 8.72
N ASP A 46 10.57 -8.20 7.63
CA ASP A 46 11.96 -8.02 7.29
C ASP A 46 12.14 -6.77 6.39
N ARG A 47 13.20 -6.00 6.65
CA ARG A 47 13.45 -4.75 5.92
C ARG A 47 13.69 -5.01 4.43
N ALA A 48 14.45 -6.04 4.07
CA ALA A 48 14.72 -6.33 2.66
C ALA A 48 13.43 -6.72 1.93
N ALA A 49 12.60 -7.58 2.53
CA ALA A 49 11.29 -7.95 2.00
C ALA A 49 10.38 -6.73 1.80
N ILE A 50 10.34 -5.81 2.77
CA ILE A 50 9.56 -4.56 2.67
C ILE A 50 10.09 -3.69 1.53
N MET A 51 11.40 -3.48 1.44
CA MET A 51 12.01 -2.64 0.40
C MET A 51 11.75 -3.21 -1.00
N THR A 52 11.92 -4.53 -1.18
CA THR A 52 11.59 -5.20 -2.44
C THR A 52 10.12 -5.01 -2.79
N PHE A 53 9.22 -5.19 -1.83
CA PHE A 53 7.79 -5.02 -2.04
C PHE A 53 7.39 -3.59 -2.47
N ILE A 54 7.95 -2.57 -1.82
CA ILE A 54 7.57 -1.17 -2.13
C ILE A 54 8.23 -0.67 -3.42
N SER A 55 9.40 -1.18 -3.81
CA SER A 55 10.18 -0.64 -4.93
C SER A 55 9.38 -0.52 -6.23
N THR A 56 8.57 -1.53 -6.54
CA THR A 56 7.74 -1.58 -7.76
C THR A 56 6.30 -1.16 -7.53
N LEU A 57 5.92 -0.83 -6.29
CA LEU A 57 4.54 -0.52 -5.93
C LEU A 57 4.13 0.84 -6.55
N PRO A 58 3.07 0.89 -7.37
CA PRO A 58 2.58 2.15 -7.92
C PRO A 58 2.13 3.11 -6.80
N ILE A 59 2.50 4.39 -6.89
CA ILE A 59 2.19 5.39 -5.84
C ILE A 59 0.69 5.46 -5.52
N ARG A 60 -0.18 5.20 -6.50
CA ARG A 60 -1.64 5.24 -6.33
C ARG A 60 -2.19 4.18 -5.37
N LYS A 61 -1.42 3.12 -5.13
CA LYS A 61 -1.77 2.07 -4.16
C LYS A 61 -1.55 2.52 -2.72
N ILE A 62 -0.74 3.55 -2.49
CA ILE A 62 -0.51 4.10 -1.15
C ILE A 62 -1.79 4.80 -0.67
N GLY A 63 -2.26 4.43 0.52
CA GLY A 63 -3.38 5.11 1.18
C GLY A 63 -3.06 6.59 1.41
N GLY A 64 -3.95 7.47 0.97
CA GLY A 64 -3.78 8.93 1.02
C GLY A 64 -3.40 9.58 -0.32
N ILE A 65 -2.92 8.81 -1.30
CA ILE A 65 -2.65 9.32 -2.66
C ILE A 65 -3.90 9.14 -3.52
N GLY A 66 -4.65 10.24 -3.69
CA GLY A 66 -5.80 10.33 -4.59
C GLY A 66 -5.41 10.63 -6.04
N LYS A 67 -6.42 10.64 -6.93
CA LYS A 67 -6.24 10.87 -8.38
C LYS A 67 -5.48 12.17 -8.69
N VAL A 68 -5.80 13.26 -7.98
CA VAL A 68 -5.17 14.58 -8.21
C VAL A 68 -3.67 14.53 -7.87
N THR A 69 -3.33 14.08 -6.66
CA THR A 69 -1.94 13.95 -6.22
C THR A 69 -1.16 12.97 -7.08
N GLU A 70 -1.77 11.83 -7.46
CA GLU A 70 -1.17 10.87 -8.40
C GLU A 70 -0.81 11.54 -9.72
N ASN A 71 -1.72 12.31 -10.32
CA ASN A 71 -1.47 12.97 -11.60
C ASN A 71 -0.34 14.01 -11.49
N ILE A 72 -0.30 14.80 -10.41
CA ILE A 72 0.79 15.75 -10.17
C ILE A 72 2.13 15.03 -10.08
N LEU A 73 2.20 13.97 -9.26
CA LEU A 73 3.41 13.17 -9.07
C LEU A 73 3.86 12.51 -10.39
N LYS A 74 2.93 11.96 -11.17
CA LYS A 74 3.24 11.27 -12.42
C LYS A 74 3.63 12.21 -13.54
N GLU A 75 2.81 13.21 -13.83
CA GLU A 75 2.94 14.03 -15.04
C GLU A 75 3.97 15.15 -14.89
N ILE A 76 4.05 15.77 -13.70
CA ILE A 76 4.96 16.90 -13.47
C ILE A 76 6.32 16.41 -12.98
N PHE A 77 6.32 15.44 -12.05
CA PHE A 77 7.53 15.00 -11.38
C PHE A 77 8.09 13.67 -11.91
N GLY A 78 7.37 12.98 -12.80
CA GLY A 78 7.79 11.67 -13.31
C GLY A 78 7.95 10.64 -12.20
N ILE A 79 7.09 10.66 -11.18
CA ILE A 79 7.06 9.74 -10.04
C ILE A 79 5.89 8.78 -10.24
N ARG A 80 6.18 7.50 -10.52
CA ARG A 80 5.16 6.48 -10.78
C ARG A 80 5.14 5.40 -9.70
N THR A 81 6.29 5.11 -9.11
CA THR A 81 6.50 4.08 -8.10
C THR A 81 6.95 4.66 -6.77
N CYS A 82 6.90 3.87 -5.71
CA CYS A 82 7.45 4.30 -4.41
C CYS A 82 8.97 4.48 -4.47
N GLU A 83 9.68 3.70 -5.31
CA GLU A 83 11.11 3.91 -5.52
C GLU A 83 11.39 5.30 -6.12
N ASP A 84 10.65 5.71 -7.15
CA ASP A 84 10.79 7.06 -7.73
C ASP A 84 10.58 8.16 -6.67
N MET A 85 9.64 7.93 -5.76
CA MET A 85 9.31 8.86 -4.68
C MET A 85 10.46 8.98 -3.67
N LEU A 86 11.13 7.87 -3.34
CA LEU A 86 12.32 7.87 -2.48
C LEU A 86 13.48 8.60 -3.14
N GLN A 87 13.74 8.33 -4.43
CA GLN A 87 14.82 8.96 -5.19
C GLN A 87 14.63 10.48 -5.34
N LYS A 88 13.38 10.94 -5.43
CA LYS A 88 13.03 12.37 -5.58
C LYS A 88 12.54 13.03 -4.28
N SER A 89 12.80 12.42 -3.13
CA SER A 89 12.36 12.89 -1.81
C SER A 89 12.77 14.33 -1.50
N ASN A 90 13.99 14.74 -1.84
CA ASN A 90 14.48 16.12 -1.64
C ASN A 90 13.66 17.15 -2.43
N LEU A 91 13.30 16.82 -3.67
CA LEU A 91 12.49 17.68 -4.53
C LEU A 91 11.08 17.83 -3.95
N LEU A 92 10.48 16.71 -3.51
CA LEU A 92 9.16 16.73 -2.88
C LEU A 92 9.16 17.56 -1.59
N PHE A 93 10.21 17.44 -0.77
CA PHE A 93 10.35 18.20 0.46
C PHE A 93 10.41 19.72 0.23
N ALA A 94 11.03 20.15 -0.88
CA ALA A 94 11.11 21.57 -1.23
C ALA A 94 9.79 22.14 -1.78
N LEU A 95 9.00 21.33 -2.47
CA LEU A 95 7.84 21.79 -3.24
C LEU A 95 6.50 21.58 -2.54
N PHE A 96 6.37 20.56 -1.70
CA PHE A 96 5.15 20.27 -0.97
C PHE A 96 5.19 20.92 0.41
N SER A 97 4.04 21.44 0.84
CA SER A 97 3.91 21.93 2.21
C SER A 97 4.10 20.79 3.20
N ARG A 98 4.70 21.11 4.36
CA ARG A 98 4.72 20.19 5.49
C ARG A 98 3.28 19.97 5.94
N SER A 99 2.84 18.72 5.91
CA SER A 99 1.53 18.35 6.45
C SER A 99 1.58 18.41 7.97
N SER A 100 0.52 18.93 8.59
CA SER A 100 0.34 19.03 10.04
C SER A 100 -0.45 17.86 10.64
N ALA A 101 -0.55 16.75 9.90
CA ALA A 101 -1.22 15.52 10.36
C ALA A 101 -0.34 14.71 11.30
#